data_AF-A0A4R4QSF0-F1
#
_entry.id   AF-A0A4R4QSF0-F1
#
_cell.length_a   1.000
_cell.length_b   1.000
_cell.length_c   1.000
_cell.angle_alpha   90.00
_cell.angle_beta   90.00
_cell.angle_gamma   90.00
#
_symmetry.space_group_name_H-M   'P 1'
#
loop_
_entity.id
_entity.type
_entity.pdbx_description
1 polymer ?
#
loop_
_entity_poly.entity_id
_entity_poly.type
_entity_poly.pdbx_seq_one_letter_code
_entity_poly.pdbx_strand_id
1 'polypeptide(L)'
;MEGDRRFRSWVVAWVQARRVTYRLARGFDAYTALSRRPRAFRALARTIGTAPEGGHASSTALRAARKAAANPFALREILAEFAHMAVGDVFSQSLHLVAPPPTPSPVTAFLLEPVEDGVPRVVAFLDAPESPLPGPGNGVHGRLAEWLVHAAMAEDDEAFGPLSALLARTGQGDLTGALRSAFYRGVQDGTRPDDGRSPRPYRLWRTARPTALTRIVQANPNLLHLPPPPDREPPWTTRAPLVLLALVKGRSDLVGPIMRIDGPHGVVASLREGVSTEAAPEFTEECRRALRHLDHPEARDDVCRSALYGEAEMLAAAVEADYLPSGLDEAQKAAFFFATEQWERYDAADPDGSLLTAFCVVKRHRRTKWQDPLDKGIRTASYKSGRPDPHPPPSYTRTPR
;
A
#
# COMPACT_ATOMS: atom_id res chain seq x y z
N MET A 1 25.17 40.69 5.50
CA MET A 1 24.72 40.31 4.14
C MET A 1 23.45 39.44 4.11
N GLU A 2 23.25 38.52 5.05
CA GLU A 2 22.07 37.65 5.05
C GLU A 2 20.73 38.38 5.31
N GLY A 3 20.76 39.45 6.13
CA GLY A 3 19.59 40.30 6.42
C GLY A 3 19.03 41.04 5.20
N ASP A 4 19.89 41.53 4.30
CA ASP A 4 19.44 42.27 3.10
C ASP A 4 18.79 41.34 2.06
N ARG A 5 19.22 40.07 1.97
CA ARG A 5 18.55 39.05 1.13
C ARG A 5 17.16 38.69 1.66
N ARG A 6 17.00 38.54 2.97
CA ARG A 6 15.68 38.25 3.59
C ARG A 6 14.72 39.42 3.41
N PHE A 7 15.19 40.65 3.56
CA PHE A 7 14.36 41.86 3.37
C PHE A 7 13.85 41.99 1.94
N ARG A 8 14.72 41.84 0.92
CA ARG A 8 14.31 41.89 -0.50
C ARG A 8 13.32 40.80 -0.87
N SER A 9 13.50 39.58 -0.35
CA SER A 9 12.58 38.46 -0.59
C SER A 9 11.17 38.76 -0.07
N TRP A 10 11.07 39.32 1.14
CA TRP A 10 9.78 39.67 1.76
C TRP A 10 9.02 40.76 0.97
N VAL A 11 9.70 41.82 0.53
CA VAL A 11 9.07 42.90 -0.26
C VAL A 11 8.54 42.35 -1.60
N VAL A 12 9.30 41.48 -2.26
CA VAL A 12 8.87 40.86 -3.53
C VAL A 12 7.62 40.00 -3.33
N ALA A 13 7.59 39.16 -2.30
CA ALA A 13 6.44 38.33 -1.97
C ALA A 13 5.19 39.16 -1.66
N TRP A 14 5.34 40.25 -0.90
CA TRP A 14 4.24 41.15 -0.58
C TRP A 14 3.69 41.90 -1.82
N VAL A 15 4.58 42.45 -2.66
CA VAL A 15 4.17 43.10 -3.92
C VAL A 15 3.44 42.11 -4.83
N GLN A 16 3.91 40.86 -4.90
CA GLN A 16 3.24 39.81 -5.66
C GLN A 16 1.85 39.50 -5.09
N ALA A 17 1.72 39.23 -3.79
CA ALA A 17 0.43 38.95 -3.17
C ALA A 17 -0.58 40.10 -3.36
N ARG A 18 -0.13 41.36 -3.26
CA ARG A 18 -0.97 42.54 -3.51
C ARG A 18 -1.37 42.67 -4.98
N ARG A 19 -0.45 42.40 -5.92
CA ARG A 19 -0.75 42.35 -7.36
C ARG A 19 -1.75 41.25 -7.70
N VAL A 20 -1.62 40.07 -7.10
CA VAL A 20 -2.59 38.98 -7.28
C VAL A 20 -3.95 39.42 -6.75
N THR A 21 -4.04 39.93 -5.52
CA THR A 21 -5.29 40.45 -4.93
C THR A 21 -5.97 41.49 -5.81
N TYR A 22 -5.20 42.45 -6.34
CA TYR A 22 -5.73 43.50 -7.22
C TYR A 22 -6.23 42.94 -8.57
N ARG A 23 -5.54 41.92 -9.11
CA ARG A 23 -6.00 41.23 -10.33
C ARG A 23 -7.25 40.41 -10.09
N LEU A 24 -7.38 39.76 -8.92
CA LEU A 24 -8.57 39.02 -8.53
C LEU A 24 -9.78 39.95 -8.38
N ALA A 25 -9.58 41.14 -7.80
CA ALA A 25 -10.64 42.12 -7.60
C ALA A 25 -11.21 42.71 -8.91
N ARG A 26 -10.47 42.65 -10.03
CA ARG A 26 -10.93 43.15 -11.34
C ARG A 26 -11.86 42.17 -12.09
N GLY A 27 -12.21 41.04 -11.49
CA GLY A 27 -13.08 40.04 -12.08
C GLY A 27 -12.36 39.12 -13.09
N PHE A 28 -12.96 37.95 -13.31
CA PHE A 28 -12.46 36.94 -14.24
C PHE A 28 -13.37 36.91 -15.47
N ASP A 29 -12.93 37.44 -16.62
CA ASP A 29 -13.56 37.05 -17.88
C ASP A 29 -13.01 35.67 -18.34
N ALA A 30 -13.87 34.89 -18.99
CA ALA A 30 -13.58 33.52 -19.43
C ALA A 30 -12.44 33.44 -20.47
N TYR A 31 -12.16 34.53 -21.20
CA TYR A 31 -11.18 34.58 -22.29
C TYR A 31 -9.76 34.93 -21.83
N THR A 32 -9.60 35.72 -20.75
CA THR A 32 -8.30 36.03 -20.13
C THR A 32 -7.78 34.94 -19.20
N ALA A 33 -8.51 33.83 -19.04
CA ALA A 33 -8.11 32.64 -18.27
C ALA A 33 -6.78 32.03 -18.74
N LEU A 34 -6.44 32.19 -20.03
CA LEU A 34 -5.48 31.33 -20.71
C LEU A 34 -4.03 31.85 -20.79
N SER A 35 -3.73 33.16 -20.67
CA SER A 35 -2.41 33.65 -21.10
C SER A 35 -1.44 34.15 -20.01
N ARG A 36 -1.91 34.58 -18.83
CA ARG A 36 -1.02 35.15 -17.77
C ARG A 36 -1.38 34.82 -16.32
N ARG A 37 -2.50 34.10 -16.09
CA ARG A 37 -3.08 33.87 -14.76
C ARG A 37 -2.44 32.72 -13.95
N PRO A 38 -2.01 31.59 -14.55
CA PRO A 38 -1.36 30.51 -13.80
C PRO A 38 -0.15 31.00 -13.00
N ARG A 39 0.68 31.89 -13.59
CA ARG A 39 1.85 32.46 -12.89
C ARG A 39 1.50 33.20 -11.59
N ALA A 40 0.34 33.85 -11.52
CA ALA A 40 -0.11 34.58 -10.33
C ALA A 40 -0.50 33.61 -9.20
N PHE A 41 -1.27 32.56 -9.53
CA PHE A 41 -1.64 31.53 -8.56
C PHE A 41 -0.44 30.71 -8.08
N ARG A 42 0.49 30.40 -8.99
CA ARG A 42 1.75 29.73 -8.62
C ARG A 42 2.58 30.58 -7.67
N ALA A 43 2.74 31.87 -7.95
CA ALA A 43 3.44 32.80 -7.05
C ALA A 43 2.75 32.89 -5.69
N LEU A 44 1.42 32.88 -5.67
CA LEU A 44 0.63 32.91 -4.44
C LEU A 44 0.83 31.64 -3.59
N ALA A 45 0.68 30.47 -4.20
CA ALA A 45 0.91 29.19 -3.54
C ALA A 45 2.35 29.07 -3.03
N ARG A 46 3.34 29.44 -3.85
CA ARG A 46 4.77 29.53 -3.43
C ARG A 46 4.96 30.43 -2.23
N THR A 47 4.32 31.59 -2.22
CA THR A 47 4.43 32.50 -1.08
C THR A 47 3.84 31.87 0.19
N ILE A 48 2.71 31.18 0.09
CA ILE A 48 2.10 30.47 1.23
C ILE A 48 3.02 29.36 1.75
N GLY A 49 3.61 28.57 0.85
CA GLY A 49 4.46 27.43 1.22
C GLY A 49 5.86 27.79 1.70
N THR A 50 6.40 28.95 1.34
CA THR A 50 7.81 29.30 1.61
C THR A 50 8.00 30.51 2.53
N ALA A 51 6.99 31.36 2.70
CA ALA A 51 7.11 32.49 3.62
C ALA A 51 7.08 32.01 5.07
N PRO A 52 7.82 32.67 5.99
CA PRO A 52 7.79 32.32 7.41
C PRO A 52 6.37 32.29 7.95
N GLU A 53 6.05 31.24 8.72
CA GLU A 53 4.75 31.08 9.37
C GLU A 53 4.44 32.29 10.27
N GLY A 54 3.18 32.75 10.26
CA GLY A 54 2.76 33.96 10.97
C GLY A 54 3.27 35.29 10.37
N GLY A 55 4.18 35.25 9.39
CA GLY A 55 4.71 36.45 8.75
C GLY A 55 3.66 37.22 7.96
N HIS A 56 3.87 38.53 7.78
CA HIS A 56 2.96 39.41 7.04
C HIS A 56 2.73 38.95 5.59
N ALA A 57 3.77 38.43 4.93
CA ALA A 57 3.68 37.92 3.56
C ALA A 57 2.81 36.66 3.48
N SER A 58 3.03 35.68 4.37
CA SER A 58 2.21 34.47 4.47
C SER A 58 0.74 34.81 4.77
N SER A 59 0.49 35.68 5.75
CA SER A 59 -0.86 36.15 6.11
C SER A 59 -1.58 36.85 4.96
N THR A 60 -0.87 37.69 4.19
CA THR A 60 -1.42 38.40 3.03
C THR A 60 -1.71 37.42 1.89
N ALA A 61 -0.80 36.49 1.63
CA ALA A 61 -0.96 35.47 0.60
C ALA A 61 -2.12 34.51 0.93
N LEU A 62 -2.23 34.04 2.18
CA LEU A 62 -3.35 33.23 2.64
C LEU A 62 -4.69 33.95 2.46
N ARG A 63 -4.78 35.23 2.86
CA ARG A 63 -6.01 36.03 2.67
C ARG A 63 -6.38 36.18 1.20
N ALA A 64 -5.39 36.40 0.34
CA ALA A 64 -5.61 36.48 -1.11
C ALA A 64 -6.03 35.13 -1.70
N ALA A 65 -5.45 34.02 -1.24
CA ALA A 65 -5.81 32.67 -1.66
C ALA A 65 -7.22 32.30 -1.23
N ARG A 66 -7.63 32.65 -0.01
CA ARG A 66 -9.01 32.46 0.48
C ARG A 66 -10.03 33.17 -0.40
N LYS A 67 -9.76 34.43 -0.75
CA LYS A 67 -10.61 35.19 -1.68
C LYS A 67 -10.62 34.57 -3.08
N ALA A 68 -9.48 34.09 -3.56
CA ALA A 68 -9.37 33.44 -4.85
C ALA A 68 -10.13 32.10 -4.88
N ALA A 69 -10.12 31.36 -3.78
CA ALA A 69 -10.69 30.02 -3.67
C ALA A 69 -12.21 29.97 -3.85
N ALA A 70 -12.91 31.11 -3.77
CA ALA A 70 -14.31 31.22 -4.19
C ALA A 70 -14.51 30.93 -5.69
N ASN A 71 -13.44 31.01 -6.49
CA ASN A 71 -13.45 30.60 -7.90
C ASN A 71 -12.82 29.19 -8.03
N PRO A 72 -13.56 28.18 -8.53
CA PRO A 72 -13.06 26.79 -8.64
C PRO A 72 -11.79 26.64 -9.49
N PHE A 73 -11.64 27.42 -10.57
CA PHE A 73 -10.43 27.40 -11.40
C PHE A 73 -9.21 27.92 -10.63
N ALA A 74 -9.38 29.02 -9.90
CA ALA A 74 -8.30 29.58 -9.08
C ALA A 74 -7.89 28.62 -7.95
N LEU A 75 -8.87 27.97 -7.31
CA LEU A 75 -8.60 26.94 -6.31
C LEU A 75 -7.80 25.78 -6.91
N ARG A 76 -8.23 25.26 -8.07
CA ARG A 76 -7.51 24.19 -8.79
C ARG A 76 -6.04 24.55 -9.04
N GLU A 77 -5.76 25.74 -9.57
CA GLU A 77 -4.39 26.17 -9.87
C GLU A 77 -3.54 26.35 -8.60
N ILE A 78 -4.14 26.81 -7.50
CA ILE A 78 -3.46 26.91 -6.19
C ILE A 78 -3.12 25.50 -5.66
N LEU A 79 -4.08 24.58 -5.69
CA LEU A 79 -3.90 23.19 -5.23
C LEU A 79 -2.86 22.44 -6.07
N ALA A 80 -2.91 22.60 -7.39
CA ALA A 80 -1.93 22.00 -8.30
C ALA A 80 -0.50 22.49 -8.00
N GLU A 81 -0.32 23.78 -7.68
CA GLU A 81 1.00 24.28 -7.30
C GLU A 81 1.43 23.77 -5.91
N PHE A 82 0.53 23.65 -4.93
CA PHE A 82 0.88 23.04 -3.64
C PHE A 82 1.40 21.62 -3.81
N ALA A 83 0.69 20.82 -4.60
CA ALA A 83 1.12 19.48 -4.93
C ALA A 83 2.51 19.54 -5.60
N HIS A 84 2.67 20.34 -6.66
CA HIS A 84 3.92 20.49 -7.40
C HIS A 84 5.11 20.94 -6.53
N MET A 85 4.91 21.84 -5.57
CA MET A 85 5.99 22.26 -4.67
C MET A 85 6.43 21.18 -3.70
N ALA A 86 5.48 20.40 -3.20
CA ALA A 86 5.78 19.34 -2.24
C ALA A 86 6.47 18.16 -2.91
N VAL A 87 6.12 17.85 -4.16
CA VAL A 87 6.67 16.69 -4.89
C VAL A 87 7.87 17.11 -5.78
N GLY A 88 7.92 18.35 -6.24
CA GLY A 88 8.85 18.84 -7.26
C GLY A 88 8.41 18.49 -8.69
N ASP A 89 9.36 18.52 -9.64
CA ASP A 89 9.18 18.01 -11.02
C ASP A 89 8.96 16.48 -11.09
N VAL A 90 9.01 15.83 -9.93
CA VAL A 90 8.79 14.40 -9.67
C VAL A 90 7.33 14.00 -9.88
N PHE A 91 6.43 14.88 -10.31
CA PHE A 91 5.05 14.49 -10.70
C PHE A 91 5.00 13.48 -11.87
N SER A 92 6.10 13.31 -12.60
CA SER A 92 6.29 12.22 -13.57
C SER A 92 6.82 10.92 -12.94
N GLN A 93 7.30 10.97 -11.70
CA GLN A 93 7.86 9.85 -10.95
C GLN A 93 6.89 9.35 -9.89
N SER A 94 7.15 8.12 -9.47
CA SER A 94 6.45 7.36 -8.45
C SER A 94 6.63 7.95 -7.05
N LEU A 95 5.62 8.66 -6.50
CA LEU A 95 5.64 9.25 -5.13
C LEU A 95 6.14 8.31 -4.02
N HIS A 96 5.86 7.02 -4.16
CA HIS A 96 6.30 5.98 -3.22
C HIS A 96 7.83 5.79 -3.13
N LEU A 97 8.61 6.41 -4.02
CA LEU A 97 10.07 6.32 -4.04
C LEU A 97 10.77 7.50 -3.38
N VAL A 98 10.02 8.49 -2.88
CA VAL A 98 10.56 9.71 -2.28
C VAL A 98 10.11 9.81 -0.83
N ALA A 99 10.96 10.41 0.02
CA ALA A 99 10.57 10.69 1.40
C ALA A 99 9.50 11.79 1.42
N PRO A 100 8.45 11.65 2.26
CA PRO A 100 7.37 12.61 2.28
C PRO A 100 7.88 13.90 2.94
N PRO A 101 7.81 15.06 2.28
CA PRO A 101 8.18 16.31 2.91
C PRO A 101 7.07 16.76 3.86
N PRO A 102 7.41 17.38 5.01
CA PRO A 102 6.40 17.96 5.87
C PRO A 102 5.65 19.06 5.12
N THR A 103 4.34 19.06 5.26
CA THR A 103 3.52 20.11 4.64
C THR A 103 3.60 21.37 5.51
N PRO A 104 3.91 22.55 4.94
CA PRO A 104 3.93 23.78 5.72
C PRO A 104 2.58 24.03 6.41
N SER A 105 2.57 24.42 7.69
CA SER A 105 1.34 24.61 8.47
C SER A 105 0.33 25.55 7.78
N PRO A 106 0.74 26.67 7.14
CA PRO A 106 -0.15 27.52 6.36
C PRO A 106 -0.89 26.81 5.21
N VAL A 107 -0.23 25.86 4.54
CA VAL A 107 -0.82 25.10 3.44
C VAL A 107 -1.86 24.13 3.99
N THR A 108 -1.50 23.36 5.02
CA THR A 108 -2.43 22.46 5.72
C THR A 108 -3.65 23.20 6.25
N ALA A 109 -3.45 24.34 6.92
CA ALA A 109 -4.53 25.19 7.42
C ALA A 109 -5.44 25.72 6.29
N PHE A 110 -4.87 26.08 5.13
CA PHE A 110 -5.65 26.52 3.97
C PHE A 110 -6.49 25.37 3.37
N LEU A 111 -5.95 24.15 3.31
CA LEU A 111 -6.65 22.98 2.76
C LEU A 111 -7.80 22.51 3.65
N LEU A 112 -7.58 22.57 4.97
CA LEU A 112 -8.52 22.10 5.99
C LEU A 112 -9.51 23.16 6.45
N GLU A 113 -9.35 24.41 6.01
CA GLU A 113 -10.31 25.48 6.30
C GLU A 113 -11.71 25.08 5.80
N PRO A 114 -12.74 25.13 6.65
CA PRO A 114 -14.09 24.77 6.26
C PRO A 114 -14.64 25.76 5.22
N VAL A 115 -15.46 25.25 4.29
CA VAL A 115 -16.35 26.08 3.45
C VAL A 115 -17.72 26.24 4.10
N GLU A 116 -18.70 26.83 3.41
CA GLU A 116 -20.02 27.22 3.98
C GLU A 116 -20.73 26.07 4.72
N ASP A 117 -20.54 24.82 4.29
CA ASP A 117 -21.15 23.62 4.89
C ASP A 117 -20.29 22.94 5.98
N GLY A 118 -19.21 23.58 6.44
CA GLY A 118 -18.29 23.00 7.42
C GLY A 118 -17.35 21.91 6.86
N VAL A 119 -17.53 21.51 5.60
CA VAL A 119 -16.67 20.56 4.90
C VAL A 119 -15.30 21.19 4.64
N PRO A 120 -14.18 20.47 4.86
CA PRO A 120 -12.85 20.97 4.51
C PRO A 120 -12.77 21.35 3.03
N ARG A 121 -12.19 22.51 2.72
CA ARG A 121 -12.06 23.04 1.35
C ARG A 121 -11.52 22.01 0.36
N VAL A 122 -10.53 21.21 0.76
CA VAL A 122 -9.95 20.18 -0.10
C VAL A 122 -10.94 19.06 -0.45
N VAL A 123 -11.83 18.69 0.47
CA VAL A 123 -12.88 17.69 0.23
C VAL A 123 -13.94 18.28 -0.71
N ALA A 124 -14.41 19.49 -0.43
CA ALA A 124 -15.36 20.19 -1.30
C ALA A 124 -14.84 20.35 -2.73
N PHE A 125 -13.52 20.56 -2.90
CA PHE A 125 -12.89 20.59 -4.20
C PHE A 125 -12.90 19.21 -4.89
N LEU A 126 -12.55 18.15 -4.17
CA LEU A 126 -12.50 16.79 -4.73
C LEU A 126 -13.90 16.23 -5.05
N ASP A 127 -14.94 16.67 -4.34
CA ASP A 127 -16.34 16.30 -4.61
C ASP A 127 -16.94 17.05 -5.81
N ALA A 128 -16.37 18.19 -6.18
CA ALA A 128 -16.81 18.90 -7.37
C ALA A 128 -16.50 18.08 -8.64
N PRO A 129 -17.36 18.11 -9.67
CA PRO A 129 -17.05 17.43 -10.92
C PRO A 129 -15.74 17.99 -11.51
N GLU A 130 -14.83 17.10 -11.96
CA GLU A 130 -13.62 17.50 -12.66
C GLU A 130 -14.02 18.33 -13.89
N SER A 131 -13.89 19.65 -13.79
CA SER A 131 -14.22 20.53 -14.91
C SER A 131 -13.25 20.24 -16.05
N PRO A 132 -13.73 20.01 -17.30
CA PRO A 132 -12.89 19.81 -18.47
C PRO A 132 -12.27 21.15 -18.90
N LEU A 133 -11.45 21.73 -18.02
CA LEU A 133 -10.73 22.95 -18.30
C LEU A 133 -9.55 22.62 -19.21
N PRO A 134 -9.31 23.42 -20.26
CA PRO A 134 -8.23 23.17 -21.22
C PRO A 134 -6.86 23.13 -20.52
N GLY A 135 -6.12 22.05 -20.76
CA GLY A 135 -4.78 21.81 -20.22
C GLY A 135 -4.49 20.32 -20.05
N PRO A 136 -3.22 19.92 -19.86
CA PRO A 136 -2.86 18.53 -19.61
C PRO A 136 -3.26 18.17 -18.17
N GLY A 137 -4.37 17.47 -17.97
CA GLY A 137 -4.73 17.04 -16.63
C GLY A 137 -6.06 16.31 -16.50
N ASN A 138 -6.16 15.11 -17.06
CA ASN A 138 -7.09 14.11 -16.50
C ASN A 138 -6.48 13.59 -15.19
N GLY A 139 -7.29 13.42 -14.14
CA GLY A 139 -6.86 12.85 -12.85
C GLY A 139 -6.14 13.83 -11.93
N VAL A 140 -6.51 15.11 -11.94
CA VAL A 140 -6.00 16.10 -10.98
C VAL A 140 -6.44 15.73 -9.57
N HIS A 141 -7.68 15.25 -9.41
CA HIS A 141 -8.23 14.85 -8.12
C HIS A 141 -7.46 13.68 -7.53
N GLY A 142 -7.28 12.60 -8.30
CA GLY A 142 -6.51 11.43 -7.87
C GLY A 142 -5.06 11.78 -7.50
N ARG A 143 -4.38 12.61 -8.30
CA ARG A 143 -3.01 13.07 -7.99
C ARG A 143 -2.92 13.92 -6.72
N LEU A 144 -3.88 14.81 -6.53
CA LEU A 144 -3.96 15.62 -5.31
C LEU A 144 -4.22 14.73 -4.09
N ALA A 145 -5.11 13.75 -4.22
CA ALA A 145 -5.40 12.79 -3.17
C ALA A 145 -4.17 11.93 -2.81
N GLU A 146 -3.45 11.42 -3.80
CA GLU A 146 -2.18 10.71 -3.59
C GLU A 146 -1.14 11.57 -2.89
N TRP A 147 -1.02 12.84 -3.29
CA TRP A 147 -0.15 13.80 -2.62
C TRP A 147 -0.54 14.02 -1.16
N LEU A 148 -1.83 14.20 -0.85
CA LEU A 148 -2.31 14.40 0.51
C LEU A 148 -2.02 13.18 1.40
N VAL A 149 -2.22 11.97 0.87
CA VAL A 149 -1.86 10.74 1.57
C VAL A 149 -0.36 10.68 1.81
N HIS A 150 0.46 11.00 0.80
CA HIS A 150 1.91 11.03 0.93
C HIS A 150 2.37 12.04 1.98
N ALA A 151 1.85 13.27 1.92
CA ALA A 151 2.11 14.36 2.86
C ALA A 151 1.76 13.99 4.31
N ALA A 152 0.64 13.28 4.52
CA ALA A 152 0.25 12.80 5.84
C ALA A 152 1.26 11.81 6.44
N MET A 153 2.06 11.12 5.62
CA MET A 153 3.11 10.20 6.11
C MET A 153 4.33 10.93 6.68
N ALA A 154 4.44 12.25 6.47
CA ALA A 154 5.46 13.09 7.11
C ALA A 154 5.01 13.68 8.46
N GLU A 155 3.74 13.53 8.83
CA GLU A 155 3.25 13.95 10.14
C GLU A 155 3.81 13.04 11.24
N ASP A 156 3.85 13.55 12.47
CA ASP A 156 4.40 12.86 13.62
C ASP A 156 3.72 11.48 13.85
N ASP A 157 4.52 10.47 14.18
CA ASP A 157 4.05 9.13 14.47
C ASP A 157 3.33 9.04 15.83
N GLU A 158 3.45 10.03 16.73
CA GLU A 158 2.80 9.94 18.05
C GLU A 158 1.31 10.31 18.04
N ALA A 159 0.93 11.35 17.31
CA ALA A 159 -0.46 11.84 17.24
C ALA A 159 -0.90 12.09 15.80
N PHE A 160 -2.19 11.96 15.51
CA PHE A 160 -2.70 12.37 14.20
C PHE A 160 -2.51 13.87 14.02
N GLY A 161 -1.67 14.23 13.06
CA GLY A 161 -1.67 15.56 12.51
C GLY A 161 -2.98 15.86 11.77
N PRO A 162 -3.17 17.11 11.34
CA PRO A 162 -4.43 17.54 10.74
C PRO A 162 -4.79 16.78 9.44
N LEU A 163 -3.81 16.42 8.61
CA LEU A 163 -4.07 15.64 7.40
C LEU A 163 -4.40 14.19 7.73
N SER A 164 -3.67 13.58 8.67
CA SER A 164 -3.99 12.24 9.17
C SER A 164 -5.39 12.18 9.75
N ALA A 165 -5.80 13.19 10.52
CA ALA A 165 -7.14 13.28 11.10
C ALA A 165 -8.25 13.44 10.05
N LEU A 166 -7.98 14.17 8.95
CA LEU A 166 -8.87 14.23 7.79
C LEU A 166 -9.00 12.84 7.14
N LEU A 167 -7.88 12.22 6.81
CA LEU A 167 -7.81 10.93 6.13
C LEU A 167 -8.41 9.80 6.98
N ALA A 168 -8.33 9.90 8.31
CA ALA A 168 -8.91 8.94 9.24
C ALA A 168 -10.45 8.99 9.31
N ARG A 169 -11.11 10.01 8.74
CA ARG A 169 -12.59 10.15 8.81
C ARG A 169 -13.26 10.34 7.46
N THR A 170 -12.52 10.71 6.43
CA THR A 170 -13.07 11.01 5.11
C THR A 170 -13.75 9.79 4.47
N GLY A 171 -14.86 10.04 3.77
CA GLY A 171 -15.50 9.10 2.85
C GLY A 171 -15.32 9.48 1.38
N GLN A 172 -14.52 10.52 1.10
CA GLN A 172 -14.34 11.02 -0.26
C GLN A 172 -13.62 9.98 -1.13
N GLY A 173 -14.15 9.76 -2.34
CA GLY A 173 -13.75 8.65 -3.23
C GLY A 173 -12.27 8.66 -3.64
N ASP A 174 -11.72 9.81 -4.03
CA ASP A 174 -10.32 9.91 -4.45
C ASP A 174 -9.36 9.72 -3.28
N LEU A 175 -9.67 10.28 -2.10
CA LEU A 175 -8.87 10.11 -0.88
C LEU A 175 -8.88 8.67 -0.39
N THR A 176 -10.04 8.02 -0.37
CA THR A 176 -10.16 6.60 -0.01
C THR A 176 -9.46 5.70 -1.03
N GLY A 177 -9.57 6.02 -2.33
CA GLY A 177 -8.83 5.35 -3.40
C GLY A 177 -7.30 5.50 -3.24
N ALA A 178 -6.82 6.72 -2.96
CA ALA A 178 -5.41 7.00 -2.73
C ALA A 178 -4.87 6.29 -1.48
N LEU A 179 -5.63 6.29 -0.38
CA LEU A 179 -5.29 5.54 0.85
C LEU A 179 -5.18 4.04 0.58
N ARG A 180 -6.10 3.46 -0.20
CA ARG A 180 -6.05 2.05 -0.60
C ARG A 180 -4.82 1.75 -1.45
N SER A 181 -4.51 2.62 -2.43
CA SER A 181 -3.30 2.53 -3.25
C SER A 181 -2.04 2.58 -2.39
N ALA A 182 -1.95 3.50 -1.43
CA ALA A 182 -0.85 3.60 -0.48
C ALA A 182 -0.74 2.35 0.40
N PHE A 183 -1.85 1.83 0.93
CA PHE A 183 -1.87 0.59 1.71
C PHE A 183 -1.35 -0.60 0.88
N TYR A 184 -1.79 -0.74 -0.37
CA TYR A 184 -1.33 -1.82 -1.26
C TYR A 184 0.17 -1.74 -1.53
N ARG A 185 0.71 -0.53 -1.74
CA ARG A 185 2.16 -0.33 -1.84
C ARG A 185 2.88 -0.68 -0.54
N GLY A 186 2.30 -0.32 0.60
CA GLY A 186 2.82 -0.66 1.92
C GLY A 186 2.95 -2.16 2.16
N VAL A 187 1.96 -2.96 1.74
CA VAL A 187 2.04 -4.43 1.75
C VAL A 187 3.22 -4.91 0.91
N GLN A 188 3.36 -4.39 -0.32
CA GLN A 188 4.45 -4.78 -1.22
C GLN A 188 5.82 -4.43 -0.64
N ASP A 189 5.95 -3.26 -0.03
CA ASP A 189 7.18 -2.76 0.58
C ASP A 189 7.59 -3.55 1.83
N GLY A 190 6.62 -4.10 2.58
CA GLY A 190 6.86 -4.94 3.75
C GLY A 190 7.48 -6.30 3.42
N THR A 191 7.24 -6.83 2.22
CA THR A 191 7.81 -8.11 1.77
C THR A 191 9.25 -8.00 1.29
N ARG A 192 9.75 -6.78 1.06
CA ARG A 192 11.11 -6.54 0.56
C ARG A 192 12.07 -6.42 1.74
N PRO A 193 13.26 -7.06 1.72
CA PRO A 193 14.29 -6.83 2.72
C PRO A 193 14.60 -5.33 2.83
N ASP A 194 14.74 -4.81 4.03
CA ASP A 194 15.12 -3.41 4.23
C ASP A 194 16.59 -3.24 3.82
N ASP A 195 16.82 -2.55 2.70
CA ASP A 195 18.17 -2.27 2.19
C ASP A 195 18.70 -0.92 2.69
N GLY A 196 17.88 -0.17 3.45
CA GLY A 196 18.19 1.16 3.97
C GLY A 196 18.42 2.24 2.88
N ARG A 197 18.27 1.92 1.59
CA ARG A 197 18.67 2.81 0.48
C ARG A 197 17.50 3.60 -0.08
N SER A 198 16.30 3.04 -0.04
CA SER A 198 15.11 3.67 -0.62
C SER A 198 14.11 4.04 0.47
N PRO A 199 13.62 5.30 0.52
CA PRO A 199 12.57 5.66 1.45
C PRO A 199 11.32 4.82 1.14
N ARG A 200 10.71 4.25 2.19
CA ARG A 200 9.46 3.48 2.12
C ARG A 200 8.38 4.21 2.91
N PRO A 201 7.81 5.29 2.35
CA PRO A 201 6.87 6.15 3.06
C PRO A 201 5.62 5.40 3.51
N TYR A 202 5.26 4.31 2.82
CA TYR A 202 4.03 3.55 3.06
C TYR A 202 4.24 2.27 3.87
N ARG A 203 5.41 2.09 4.51
CA ARG A 203 5.64 0.94 5.39
C ARG A 203 4.52 0.88 6.44
N LEU A 204 3.84 -0.26 6.55
CA LEU A 204 2.68 -0.41 7.43
C LEU A 204 3.07 -0.56 8.91
N TRP A 205 4.23 -1.18 9.18
CA TRP A 205 4.75 -1.35 10.54
C TRP A 205 6.24 -1.01 10.61
N ARG A 206 6.66 -0.35 11.69
CA ARG A 206 8.07 -0.14 12.06
C ARG A 206 8.31 -0.91 13.34
N THR A 207 9.12 -1.98 13.28
CA THR A 207 9.43 -2.83 14.43
C THR A 207 8.16 -3.22 15.22
N ALA A 208 7.20 -3.85 14.56
CA ALA A 208 5.87 -4.21 15.08
C ALA A 208 4.92 -3.05 15.46
N ARG A 209 5.37 -1.79 15.51
CA ARG A 209 4.49 -0.64 15.78
C ARG A 209 3.78 -0.17 14.50
N PRO A 210 2.47 0.08 14.54
CA PRO A 210 1.75 0.59 13.38
C PRO A 210 2.24 2.00 13.03
N THR A 211 2.49 2.26 11.75
CA THR A 211 2.85 3.60 11.26
C THR A 211 1.63 4.51 11.16
N ALA A 212 1.84 5.80 10.82
CA ALA A 212 0.75 6.71 10.48
C ALA A 212 -0.25 6.12 9.47
N LEU A 213 0.22 5.46 8.39
CA LEU A 213 -0.64 4.84 7.40
C LEU A 213 -1.58 3.80 8.01
N THR A 214 -1.03 2.86 8.78
CA THR A 214 -1.82 1.78 9.41
C THR A 214 -2.84 2.34 10.38
N ARG A 215 -2.46 3.32 11.21
CA ARG A 215 -3.38 3.97 12.15
C ARG A 215 -4.52 4.70 11.42
N ILE A 216 -4.22 5.45 10.35
CA ILE A 216 -5.23 6.13 9.52
C ILE A 216 -6.19 5.11 8.91
N VAL A 217 -5.64 4.02 8.36
CA VAL A 217 -6.41 2.95 7.73
C VAL A 217 -7.34 2.25 8.72
N GLN A 218 -6.85 1.98 9.93
CA GLN A 218 -7.65 1.42 11.03
C GLN A 218 -8.80 2.36 11.41
N ALA A 219 -8.50 3.64 11.57
CA ALA A 219 -9.47 4.66 11.98
C ALA A 219 -10.53 4.99 10.91
N ASN A 220 -10.21 4.90 9.62
CA ASN A 220 -11.15 5.28 8.55
C ASN A 220 -12.25 4.22 8.32
N PRO A 221 -13.53 4.51 8.62
CA PRO A 221 -14.62 3.53 8.48
C PRO A 221 -15.00 3.24 7.01
N ASN A 222 -14.64 4.11 6.08
CA ASN A 222 -15.11 4.08 4.68
C ASN A 222 -14.15 3.35 3.71
N LEU A 223 -12.97 2.92 4.17
CA LEU A 223 -11.98 2.29 3.28
C LEU A 223 -12.38 0.90 2.77
N LEU A 224 -13.13 0.16 3.59
CA LEU A 224 -13.48 -1.23 3.35
C LEU A 224 -14.88 -1.31 2.75
N HIS A 225 -14.95 -1.21 1.43
CA HIS A 225 -16.13 -1.51 0.65
C HIS A 225 -15.82 -2.69 -0.27
N LEU A 226 -16.55 -3.79 -0.06
CA LEU A 226 -16.48 -4.93 -0.98
C LEU A 226 -17.35 -4.64 -2.20
N PRO A 227 -16.81 -4.73 -3.43
CA PRO A 227 -17.65 -4.73 -4.61
C PRO A 227 -18.58 -5.97 -4.59
N PRO A 228 -19.69 -5.96 -5.36
CA PRO A 228 -20.46 -7.17 -5.56
C PRO A 228 -19.54 -8.27 -6.15
N PRO A 229 -19.77 -9.55 -5.80
CA PRO A 229 -19.03 -10.64 -6.40
C PRO A 229 -19.26 -10.64 -7.92
N PRO A 230 -18.23 -10.96 -8.72
CA PRO A 230 -18.40 -11.07 -10.17
C PRO A 230 -19.41 -12.18 -10.51
N ASP A 231 -20.19 -11.99 -11.58
CA ASP A 231 -21.11 -13.02 -12.10
C ASP A 231 -20.39 -14.26 -12.67
N ARG A 232 -19.06 -14.14 -12.87
CA ARG A 232 -18.18 -15.18 -13.40
C ARG A 232 -17.13 -15.56 -12.35
N GLU A 233 -16.40 -16.62 -12.64
CA GLU A 233 -15.24 -17.03 -11.86
C GLU A 233 -14.31 -15.83 -11.60
N PRO A 234 -13.87 -15.64 -10.34
CA PRO A 234 -13.06 -14.48 -9.99
C PRO A 234 -11.76 -14.48 -10.80
N PRO A 235 -11.22 -13.29 -11.13
CA PRO A 235 -9.97 -13.20 -11.84
C PRO A 235 -8.87 -13.93 -11.06
N TRP A 236 -7.97 -14.62 -11.77
CA TRP A 236 -6.74 -15.17 -11.20
C TRP A 236 -5.80 -14.03 -10.80
N THR A 237 -6.09 -13.38 -9.67
CA THR A 237 -5.24 -12.34 -9.11
C THR A 237 -4.06 -12.97 -8.40
N THR A 238 -2.88 -12.39 -8.59
CA THR A 238 -1.67 -12.85 -7.89
C THR A 238 -1.62 -12.37 -6.45
N ARG A 239 -2.39 -11.34 -6.11
CA ARG A 239 -2.48 -10.72 -4.78
C ARG A 239 -3.86 -10.12 -4.56
N ALA A 240 -4.42 -10.36 -3.38
CA ALA A 240 -5.67 -9.79 -2.91
C ALA A 240 -5.42 -8.95 -1.64
N PRO A 241 -4.72 -7.80 -1.73
CA PRO A 241 -4.34 -7.01 -0.55
C PRO A 241 -5.56 -6.50 0.25
N LEU A 242 -6.76 -6.57 -0.32
CA LEU A 242 -8.02 -6.29 0.37
C LEU A 242 -8.23 -7.22 1.58
N VAL A 243 -7.76 -8.48 1.54
CA VAL A 243 -7.86 -9.40 2.70
C VAL A 243 -7.03 -8.87 3.87
N LEU A 244 -5.83 -8.37 3.61
CA LEU A 244 -4.98 -7.79 4.66
C LEU A 244 -5.57 -6.50 5.20
N LEU A 245 -6.17 -5.68 4.34
CA LEU A 245 -6.91 -4.49 4.77
C LEU A 245 -8.06 -4.86 5.71
N ALA A 246 -8.83 -5.91 5.40
CA ALA A 246 -9.90 -6.39 6.28
C ALA A 246 -9.36 -6.86 7.63
N LEU A 247 -8.26 -7.63 7.66
CA LEU A 247 -7.63 -8.08 8.90
C LEU A 247 -7.05 -6.93 9.74
N VAL A 248 -6.40 -5.94 9.12
CA VAL A 248 -5.93 -4.72 9.81
C VAL A 248 -7.09 -4.00 10.51
N LYS A 249 -8.28 -4.04 9.91
CA LYS A 249 -9.51 -3.43 10.46
C LYS A 249 -10.28 -4.36 11.41
N GLY A 250 -9.75 -5.53 11.77
CA GLY A 250 -10.40 -6.50 12.64
C GLY A 250 -11.64 -7.16 12.03
N ARG A 251 -11.71 -7.25 10.70
CA ARG A 251 -12.85 -7.80 9.94
C ARG A 251 -12.50 -9.14 9.28
N SER A 252 -12.12 -10.12 10.08
CA SER A 252 -11.80 -11.48 9.62
C SER A 252 -13.01 -12.21 9.01
N ASP A 253 -14.22 -11.78 9.34
CA ASP A 253 -15.48 -12.23 8.73
C ASP A 253 -15.53 -12.00 7.21
N LEU A 254 -14.72 -11.06 6.69
CA LEU A 254 -14.70 -10.71 5.28
C LEU A 254 -13.72 -11.54 4.44
N VAL A 255 -12.93 -12.44 5.02
CA VAL A 255 -11.99 -13.29 4.27
C VAL A 255 -12.73 -14.14 3.21
N GLY A 256 -13.81 -14.82 3.60
CA GLY A 256 -14.64 -15.62 2.68
C GLY A 256 -15.31 -14.79 1.56
N PRO A 257 -15.99 -13.67 1.87
CA PRO A 257 -16.48 -12.73 0.87
C PRO A 257 -15.40 -12.21 -0.10
N ILE A 258 -14.22 -11.80 0.40
CA ILE A 258 -13.11 -11.32 -0.43
C ILE A 258 -12.59 -12.43 -1.34
N MET A 259 -12.47 -13.65 -0.82
CA MET A 259 -12.03 -14.81 -1.60
C MET A 259 -12.96 -15.11 -2.79
N ARG A 260 -14.26 -14.83 -2.68
CA ARG A 260 -15.21 -14.94 -3.80
C ARG A 260 -15.04 -13.84 -4.85
N ILE A 261 -14.46 -12.69 -4.48
CA ILE A 261 -14.27 -11.53 -5.36
C ILE A 261 -12.91 -11.60 -6.04
N ASP A 262 -11.84 -11.78 -5.26
CA ASP A 262 -10.45 -11.69 -5.71
C ASP A 262 -9.84 -13.06 -6.05
N GLY A 263 -10.53 -14.15 -5.69
CA GLY A 263 -10.10 -15.52 -5.92
C GLY A 263 -9.26 -16.13 -4.78
N PRO A 264 -9.24 -17.47 -4.66
CA PRO A 264 -8.53 -18.18 -3.59
C PRO A 264 -7.02 -17.94 -3.63
N HIS A 265 -6.42 -17.95 -4.82
CA HIS A 265 -4.98 -17.81 -4.99
C HIS A 265 -4.45 -16.47 -4.45
N GLY A 266 -5.06 -15.36 -4.87
CA GLY A 266 -4.67 -14.03 -4.43
C GLY A 266 -4.82 -13.83 -2.93
N VAL A 267 -5.86 -14.42 -2.33
CA VAL A 267 -6.10 -14.37 -0.88
C VAL A 267 -5.02 -15.14 -0.12
N VAL A 268 -4.74 -16.39 -0.48
CA VAL A 268 -3.69 -17.19 0.18
C VAL A 268 -2.32 -16.52 0.03
N ALA A 269 -1.99 -16.02 -1.17
CA ALA A 269 -0.75 -15.30 -1.41
C ALA A 269 -0.63 -14.05 -0.55
N SER A 270 -1.70 -13.28 -0.37
CA SER A 270 -1.70 -12.10 0.50
C SER A 270 -1.62 -12.46 1.98
N LEU A 271 -2.35 -13.47 2.46
CA LEU A 271 -2.26 -13.94 3.84
C LEU A 271 -0.84 -14.41 4.18
N ARG A 272 -0.19 -15.14 3.27
CA ARG A 272 1.23 -15.50 3.38
C ARG A 272 2.15 -14.29 3.54
N GLU A 273 1.96 -13.27 2.71
CA GLU A 273 2.72 -12.01 2.80
C GLU A 273 2.47 -11.32 4.15
N GLY A 274 1.23 -11.35 4.64
CA GLY A 274 0.86 -10.86 5.96
C GLY A 274 1.61 -11.55 7.09
N VAL A 275 1.69 -12.89 7.07
CA VAL A 275 2.45 -13.66 8.09
C VAL A 275 3.95 -13.36 8.04
N SER A 276 4.49 -13.10 6.85
CA SER A 276 5.92 -12.82 6.64
C SER A 276 6.31 -11.37 6.92
N THR A 277 5.33 -10.49 7.16
CA THR A 277 5.57 -9.07 7.44
C THR A 277 5.99 -8.87 8.89
N GLU A 278 6.92 -7.94 9.16
CA GLU A 278 7.32 -7.50 10.51
C GLU A 278 6.22 -6.63 11.19
N ALA A 279 5.01 -7.18 11.25
CA ALA A 279 3.82 -6.54 11.79
C ALA A 279 3.69 -6.77 13.31
N ALA A 280 2.63 -6.20 13.88
CA ALA A 280 2.22 -6.52 15.24
C ALA A 280 1.86 -8.02 15.35
N PRO A 281 2.26 -8.72 16.43
CA PRO A 281 2.00 -10.16 16.59
C PRO A 281 0.52 -10.54 16.44
N GLU A 282 -0.39 -9.66 16.88
CA GLU A 282 -1.84 -9.87 16.77
C GLU A 282 -2.28 -9.94 15.31
N PHE A 283 -1.76 -9.06 14.45
CA PHE A 283 -2.07 -9.08 13.02
C PHE A 283 -1.52 -10.34 12.35
N THR A 284 -0.28 -10.73 12.67
CA THR A 284 0.33 -11.97 12.17
C THR A 284 -0.52 -13.18 12.58
N GLU A 285 -1.00 -13.23 13.83
CA GLU A 285 -1.84 -14.32 14.30
C GLU A 285 -3.22 -14.34 13.63
N GLU A 286 -3.83 -13.19 13.34
CA GLU A 286 -5.05 -13.13 12.54
C GLU A 286 -4.82 -13.70 11.13
N CYS A 287 -3.66 -13.43 10.51
CA CYS A 287 -3.32 -14.02 9.21
C CYS A 287 -3.16 -15.54 9.29
N ARG A 288 -2.48 -16.05 10.32
CA ARG A 288 -2.36 -17.51 10.57
C ARG A 288 -3.72 -18.15 10.83
N ARG A 289 -4.57 -17.54 11.65
CA ARG A 289 -5.93 -18.02 11.91
C ARG A 289 -6.74 -18.07 10.62
N ALA A 290 -6.68 -17.04 9.78
CA ALA A 290 -7.36 -17.04 8.49
C ALA A 290 -6.88 -18.18 7.58
N LEU A 291 -5.57 -18.46 7.53
CA LEU A 291 -5.02 -19.59 6.76
C LEU A 291 -5.53 -20.96 7.24
N ARG A 292 -5.83 -21.12 8.53
CA ARG A 292 -6.38 -22.36 9.13
C ARG A 292 -7.90 -22.54 8.96
N HIS A 293 -8.62 -21.48 8.58
CA HIS A 293 -10.08 -21.48 8.46
C HIS A 293 -10.53 -21.12 7.03
N LEU A 294 -9.84 -21.67 6.03
CA LEU A 294 -10.20 -21.48 4.63
C LEU A 294 -11.32 -22.45 4.26
N ASP A 295 -12.46 -21.94 3.79
CA ASP A 295 -13.58 -22.78 3.36
C ASP A 295 -13.46 -23.26 1.91
N HIS A 296 -12.70 -22.53 1.08
CA HIS A 296 -12.61 -22.81 -0.35
C HIS A 296 -11.60 -23.94 -0.64
N PRO A 297 -12.00 -25.03 -1.34
CA PRO A 297 -11.11 -26.15 -1.63
C PRO A 297 -9.81 -25.75 -2.33
N GLU A 298 -9.89 -24.88 -3.35
CA GLU A 298 -8.69 -24.42 -4.07
C GLU A 298 -7.75 -23.58 -3.18
N ALA A 299 -8.29 -22.86 -2.19
CA ALA A 299 -7.44 -22.12 -1.25
C ALA A 299 -6.69 -23.07 -0.32
N ARG A 300 -7.33 -24.17 0.12
CA ARG A 300 -6.67 -25.24 0.88
C ARG A 300 -5.58 -25.91 0.05
N ASP A 301 -5.87 -26.20 -1.22
CA ASP A 301 -4.89 -26.76 -2.16
C ASP A 301 -3.70 -25.82 -2.38
N ASP A 302 -3.93 -24.52 -2.43
CA ASP A 302 -2.87 -23.51 -2.54
C ASP A 302 -1.99 -23.44 -1.28
N VAL A 303 -2.58 -23.58 -0.08
CA VAL A 303 -1.82 -23.74 1.17
C VAL A 303 -1.00 -25.02 1.13
N CYS A 304 -1.58 -26.17 0.77
CA CYS A 304 -0.87 -27.45 0.65
C CYS A 304 0.28 -27.37 -0.36
N ARG A 305 0.06 -26.73 -1.52
CA ARG A 305 1.07 -26.54 -2.54
C ARG A 305 2.21 -25.66 -2.02
N SER A 306 1.91 -24.58 -1.30
CA SER A 306 2.92 -23.68 -0.72
C SER A 306 3.71 -24.35 0.41
N ALA A 307 3.04 -25.15 1.24
CA ALA A 307 3.67 -26.02 2.24
C ALA A 307 4.65 -27.01 1.60
N LEU A 308 4.30 -27.61 0.45
CA LEU A 308 5.21 -28.45 -0.33
C LEU A 308 6.42 -27.68 -0.89
N TYR A 309 6.39 -26.35 -0.97
CA TYR A 309 7.59 -25.56 -1.30
C TYR A 309 8.40 -25.16 -0.06
N GLY A 310 8.05 -25.71 1.11
CA GLY A 310 8.76 -25.60 2.38
C GLY A 310 8.50 -24.28 3.12
N GLU A 311 7.37 -23.64 2.85
CA GLU A 311 6.92 -22.50 3.64
C GLU A 311 6.35 -22.99 4.99
N ALA A 312 7.10 -22.75 6.07
CA ALA A 312 6.79 -23.30 7.40
C ALA A 312 5.39 -22.91 7.92
N GLU A 313 4.94 -21.68 7.66
CA GLU A 313 3.63 -21.20 8.12
C GLU A 313 2.48 -21.82 7.33
N MET A 314 2.68 -22.13 6.04
CA MET A 314 1.70 -22.89 5.24
C MET A 314 1.65 -24.34 5.68
N LEU A 315 2.81 -24.93 6.01
CA LEU A 315 2.89 -26.29 6.56
C LEU A 315 2.12 -26.39 7.87
N ALA A 316 2.34 -25.46 8.81
CA ALA A 316 1.63 -25.40 10.07
C ALA A 316 0.12 -25.25 9.86
N ALA A 317 -0.32 -24.33 8.99
CA ALA A 317 -1.73 -24.15 8.68
C ALA A 317 -2.37 -25.41 8.09
N ALA A 318 -1.69 -26.09 7.15
CA ALA A 318 -2.21 -27.30 6.54
C ALA A 318 -2.33 -28.47 7.53
N VAL A 319 -1.35 -28.64 8.42
CA VAL A 319 -1.38 -29.69 9.45
C VAL A 319 -2.46 -29.42 10.50
N GLU A 320 -2.49 -28.20 11.04
CA GLU A 320 -3.42 -27.85 12.13
C GLU A 320 -4.88 -27.83 11.68
N ALA A 321 -5.15 -27.52 10.42
CA ALA A 321 -6.48 -27.52 9.83
C ALA A 321 -6.86 -28.83 9.10
N ASP A 322 -5.99 -29.86 9.16
CA ASP A 322 -6.13 -31.14 8.45
C ASP A 322 -6.47 -30.98 6.95
N TYR A 323 -5.78 -30.06 6.27
CA TYR A 323 -5.99 -29.86 4.84
C TYR A 323 -5.43 -31.02 4.02
N LEU A 324 -6.24 -31.44 3.03
CA LEU A 324 -5.89 -32.49 2.09
C LEU A 324 -5.52 -31.88 0.73
N PRO A 325 -4.40 -32.31 0.12
CA PRO A 325 -3.97 -31.83 -1.20
C PRO A 325 -4.74 -32.49 -2.35
N SER A 326 -5.98 -32.08 -2.61
CA SER A 326 -6.81 -32.64 -3.69
C SER A 326 -6.25 -32.35 -5.09
N GLY A 327 -5.63 -31.19 -5.29
CA GLY A 327 -5.13 -30.73 -6.57
C GLY A 327 -3.68 -31.13 -6.91
N LEU A 328 -3.02 -31.93 -6.06
CA LEU A 328 -1.66 -32.42 -6.28
C LEU A 328 -1.66 -33.80 -6.98
N ASP A 329 -0.61 -34.08 -7.75
CA ASP A 329 -0.39 -35.45 -8.27
C ASP A 329 0.02 -36.42 -7.14
N GLU A 330 -0.06 -37.73 -7.37
CA GLU A 330 0.20 -38.74 -6.32
C GLU A 330 1.61 -38.64 -5.72
N ALA A 331 2.62 -38.30 -6.53
CA ALA A 331 3.99 -38.13 -6.04
C ALA A 331 4.14 -36.87 -5.17
N GLN A 332 3.46 -35.79 -5.54
CA GLN A 332 3.36 -34.58 -4.75
C GLN A 332 2.57 -34.80 -3.44
N LYS A 333 1.49 -35.58 -3.46
CA LYS A 333 0.73 -35.96 -2.26
C LYS A 333 1.59 -36.75 -1.29
N ALA A 334 2.32 -37.77 -1.78
CA ALA A 334 3.26 -38.54 -0.97
C ALA A 334 4.32 -37.64 -0.33
N ALA A 335 4.92 -36.74 -1.10
CA ALA A 335 5.88 -35.76 -0.59
C ALA A 335 5.29 -34.80 0.44
N PHE A 336 4.05 -34.35 0.24
CA PHE A 336 3.34 -33.51 1.19
C PHE A 336 3.07 -34.25 2.50
N PHE A 337 2.51 -35.46 2.47
CA PHE A 337 2.25 -36.26 3.68
C PHE A 337 3.53 -36.59 4.45
N PHE A 338 4.62 -36.89 3.73
CA PHE A 338 5.92 -37.12 4.35
C PHE A 338 6.47 -35.85 5.02
N ALA A 339 6.44 -34.71 4.33
CA ALA A 339 6.93 -33.44 4.86
C ALA A 339 6.10 -32.90 6.04
N THR A 340 4.81 -33.25 6.09
CA THR A 340 3.89 -32.91 7.18
C THR A 340 3.84 -33.95 8.30
N GLU A 341 4.68 -35.00 8.23
CA GLU A 341 4.72 -36.09 9.22
C GLU A 341 3.36 -36.82 9.38
N GLN A 342 2.50 -36.80 8.35
CA GLN A 342 1.20 -37.52 8.32
C GLN A 342 1.40 -38.99 7.94
N TRP A 343 2.08 -39.75 8.81
CA TRP A 343 2.63 -41.08 8.50
C TRP A 343 1.60 -42.10 8.02
N GLU A 344 0.41 -42.15 8.64
CA GLU A 344 -0.63 -43.11 8.23
C GLU A 344 -1.11 -42.86 6.79
N ARG A 345 -1.27 -41.60 6.39
CA ARG A 345 -1.65 -41.21 5.03
C ARG A 345 -0.50 -41.42 4.05
N TYR A 346 0.74 -41.16 4.47
CA TYR A 346 1.92 -41.43 3.68
C TYR A 346 2.06 -42.93 3.38
N ASP A 347 1.98 -43.79 4.40
CA ASP A 347 2.14 -45.24 4.25
C ASP A 347 1.02 -45.85 3.37
N ALA A 348 -0.19 -45.28 3.41
CA ALA A 348 -1.27 -45.67 2.52
C ALA A 348 -1.05 -45.23 1.06
N ALA A 349 -0.48 -44.04 0.85
CA ALA A 349 -0.27 -43.46 -0.47
C ALA A 349 1.00 -43.99 -1.17
N ASP A 350 2.07 -44.25 -0.42
CA ASP A 350 3.41 -44.60 -0.91
C ASP A 350 4.07 -45.71 -0.05
N PRO A 351 3.48 -46.92 0.00
CA PRO A 351 3.91 -47.98 0.91
C PRO A 351 5.35 -48.47 0.68
N ASP A 352 5.89 -48.28 -0.52
CA ASP A 352 7.25 -48.68 -0.90
C ASP A 352 8.23 -47.50 -1.05
N GLY A 353 7.76 -46.26 -0.81
CA GLY A 353 8.59 -45.06 -0.93
C GLY A 353 8.95 -44.66 -2.38
N SER A 354 8.39 -45.34 -3.38
CA SER A 354 8.74 -45.13 -4.79
C SER A 354 8.27 -43.77 -5.30
N LEU A 355 7.09 -43.30 -4.87
CA LEU A 355 6.53 -42.02 -5.28
C LEU A 355 7.34 -40.86 -4.71
N LEU A 356 7.69 -40.91 -3.41
CA LEU A 356 8.53 -39.90 -2.77
C LEU A 356 9.93 -39.86 -3.38
N THR A 357 10.52 -41.02 -3.65
CA THR A 357 11.83 -41.12 -4.31
C THR A 357 11.78 -40.51 -5.72
N ALA A 358 10.74 -40.85 -6.50
CA ALA A 358 10.54 -40.30 -7.84
C ALA A 358 10.38 -38.77 -7.81
N PHE A 359 9.58 -38.24 -6.87
CA PHE A 359 9.43 -36.81 -6.66
C PHE A 359 10.78 -36.13 -6.38
N CYS A 360 11.57 -36.68 -5.46
CA CYS A 360 12.89 -36.15 -5.10
C CYS A 360 13.88 -36.18 -6.28
N VAL A 361 13.84 -37.22 -7.11
CA VAL A 361 14.65 -37.31 -8.35
C VAL A 361 14.24 -36.23 -9.36
N VAL A 362 12.96 -36.11 -9.68
CA VAL A 362 12.47 -35.11 -10.66
C VAL A 362 12.78 -33.69 -10.19
N LYS A 363 12.56 -33.38 -8.92
CA LYS A 363 12.88 -32.06 -8.32
C LYS A 363 14.37 -31.76 -8.36
N ARG A 364 15.26 -32.73 -8.12
CA ARG A 364 16.72 -32.55 -8.20
C ARG A 364 17.17 -32.06 -9.57
N HIS A 365 16.50 -32.49 -10.65
CA HIS A 365 16.83 -32.07 -12.02
C HIS A 365 16.35 -30.65 -12.38
N ARG A 366 15.33 -30.12 -11.69
CA ARG A 366 14.79 -28.78 -11.92
C ARG A 366 15.56 -27.67 -11.18
N ARG A 367 16.89 -27.84 -10.99
CA ARG A 367 17.84 -26.91 -10.31
C ARG A 367 17.52 -25.44 -10.60
N THR A 368 16.65 -24.88 -9.79
CA THR A 368 16.42 -23.44 -9.66
C THR A 368 16.77 -23.14 -8.21
N LYS A 369 17.38 -21.98 -7.96
CA LYS A 369 17.97 -21.56 -6.67
C LYS A 369 17.06 -21.64 -5.43
N TRP A 370 15.81 -22.08 -5.56
CA TRP A 370 14.77 -22.22 -4.52
C TRP A 370 14.88 -23.51 -3.69
N GLN A 371 16.06 -24.14 -3.65
CA GLN A 371 16.22 -25.58 -3.38
C GLN A 371 16.63 -25.94 -1.94
N ASP A 372 16.11 -25.26 -0.92
CA ASP A 372 16.52 -25.55 0.49
C ASP A 372 15.36 -25.97 1.40
N PRO A 373 14.20 -25.29 1.43
CA PRO A 373 13.24 -25.51 2.53
C PRO A 373 12.54 -26.88 2.50
N LEU A 374 12.06 -27.33 1.34
CA LEU A 374 11.38 -28.63 1.23
C LEU A 374 12.35 -29.81 1.44
N ASP A 375 13.50 -29.80 0.76
CA ASP A 375 14.51 -30.86 0.87
C ASP A 375 14.99 -30.97 2.33
N LYS A 376 15.18 -29.84 3.01
CA LYS A 376 15.47 -29.80 4.45
C LYS A 376 14.32 -30.36 5.27
N GLY A 377 13.07 -30.02 4.94
CA GLY A 377 11.87 -30.54 5.60
C GLY A 377 11.79 -32.07 5.50
N ILE A 378 11.92 -32.62 4.29
CA ILE A 378 11.91 -34.05 4.02
C ILE A 378 13.06 -34.76 4.77
N ARG A 379 14.29 -34.27 4.68
CA ARG A 379 15.43 -34.85 5.41
C ARG A 379 15.24 -34.79 6.92
N THR A 380 14.68 -33.69 7.43
CA THR A 380 14.37 -33.53 8.85
C THR A 380 13.31 -34.54 9.30
N ALA A 381 12.25 -34.72 8.52
CA ALA A 381 11.19 -35.68 8.79
C ALA A 381 11.70 -37.13 8.73
N SER A 382 12.53 -37.47 7.75
CA SER A 382 13.24 -38.76 7.63
C SER A 382 14.11 -39.02 8.86
N TYR A 383 14.94 -38.06 9.26
CA TYR A 383 15.82 -38.18 10.42
C TYR A 383 15.03 -38.40 11.72
N LYS A 384 13.99 -37.59 11.98
CA LYS A 384 13.16 -37.70 13.18
C LYS A 384 12.41 -39.03 13.28
N SER A 385 11.91 -39.54 12.15
CA SER A 385 11.12 -40.77 12.10
C SER A 385 11.96 -42.04 12.00
N GLY A 386 13.27 -41.92 11.72
CA GLY A 386 14.14 -43.06 11.41
C GLY A 386 13.87 -43.69 10.05
N ARG A 387 13.06 -43.06 9.20
CA ARG A 387 12.76 -43.53 7.84
C ARG A 387 13.93 -43.24 6.89
N PRO A 388 14.15 -44.06 5.84
CA PRO A 388 15.21 -43.82 4.87
C PRO A 388 15.12 -42.42 4.24
N ASP A 389 16.28 -41.81 3.96
CA ASP A 389 16.34 -40.54 3.22
C ASP A 389 15.93 -40.80 1.76
N PRO A 390 14.82 -40.21 1.27
CA PRO A 390 14.35 -40.45 -0.09
C PRO A 390 15.21 -39.75 -1.15
N HIS A 391 16.13 -38.88 -0.76
CA HIS A 391 17.02 -38.24 -1.71
C HIS A 391 18.09 -39.22 -2.17
N PRO A 392 18.30 -39.36 -3.50
CA PRO A 392 19.40 -40.16 -4.01
C PRO A 392 20.74 -39.63 -3.46
N PRO A 393 21.72 -40.50 -3.20
CA PRO A 393 23.02 -40.09 -2.70
C PRO A 393 23.61 -38.98 -3.59
N PRO A 394 24.39 -38.04 -3.02
CA PRO A 394 25.00 -36.99 -3.83
C PRO A 394 25.88 -37.67 -4.88
N SER A 395 25.71 -37.26 -6.14
CA SER A 395 26.52 -37.78 -7.24
C SER A 395 27.88 -37.09 -7.14
N TYR A 396 28.74 -37.57 -6.24
CA TYR A 396 30.14 -37.18 -6.20
C TYR A 396 30.90 -37.91 -7.31
N THR A 397 30.52 -37.67 -8.58
CA THR A 397 31.45 -37.90 -9.68
C THR A 397 32.51 -36.82 -9.60
N ARG A 398 33.45 -37.02 -8.68
CA ARG A 398 34.72 -36.32 -8.64
C ARG A 398 35.42 -36.74 -9.93
N THR A 399 35.38 -35.90 -10.96
CA THR A 399 36.25 -36.08 -12.13
C THR A 399 37.68 -36.18 -11.58
N PRO A 400 38.38 -37.31 -11.80
CA PRO A 400 39.81 -37.36 -11.51
C PRO A 400 40.46 -36.21 -12.30
N ARG A 401 41.22 -35.35 -11.61
CA ARG A 401 42.03 -34.33 -12.26
C ARG A 401 43.29 -34.94 -12.84
#